data_AF-A0A661RZR5-F1
#
_entry.id   AF-A0A661RZR5-F1
#
_cell.length_a   1.000
_cell.length_b   1.000
_cell.length_c   1.000
_cell.angle_alpha   90.00
_cell.angle_beta   90.00
_cell.angle_gamma   90.00
#
_symmetry.space_group_name_H-M   'P 1'
#
loop_
_entity.id
_entity.type
_entity.pdbx_description
1 polymer ?
#
loop_
_entity_poly.entity_id
_entity_poly.type
_entity_poly.pdbx_seq_one_letter_code
_entity_poly.pdbx_strand_id
1 'polypeptide(L)'
;YDLKKINELVPEQINEVTIRRYEMLIHNIQSSFDSYVVNTKSSSENLILEQLRSHFSIVFQLLQVTGRLLHFYERHLHDIGFKDVYKNVSISLSNLLDPDVLLDRAINFSLFYTWKFLSSGKALAHRILNENMETSTIEVGIPKDRGFHSRPSLLVAKIVQHYGGEVKMHVNNDIFDASSVLDIQWAGGKIKKEEVENVQFMGDVRALNDLKILAGVNYGEDHMGKGIPLPKELSYLS
;
A
#
# COMPACT_ATOMS: atom_id res chain seq x y z
N TYR A 1 -15.07 -1.19 16.50
CA TYR A 1 -16.05 -0.09 16.50
C TYR A 1 -17.22 -0.47 17.39
N ASP A 2 -17.90 0.49 17.99
CA ASP A 2 -19.19 0.22 18.64
C ASP A 2 -20.29 0.04 17.58
N LEU A 3 -21.45 -0.48 17.98
CA LEU A 3 -22.56 -0.76 17.06
C LEU A 3 -23.10 0.50 16.39
N LYS A 4 -23.12 1.64 17.12
CA LYS A 4 -23.53 2.92 16.56
C LYS A 4 -22.65 3.29 15.37
N LYS A 5 -21.32 3.19 15.53
CA LYS A 5 -20.40 3.50 14.45
C LYS A 5 -20.49 2.53 13.28
N ILE A 6 -20.74 1.24 13.55
CA ILE A 6 -20.90 0.25 12.48
C ILE A 6 -22.14 0.57 11.63
N ASN A 7 -23.26 0.92 12.26
CA ASN A 7 -24.49 1.30 11.56
C ASN A 7 -24.35 2.60 10.75
N GLU A 8 -23.48 3.53 11.14
CA GLU A 8 -23.14 4.71 10.33
C GLU A 8 -22.31 4.36 9.08
N LEU A 9 -21.55 3.26 9.12
CA LEU A 9 -20.63 2.87 8.04
C LEU A 9 -21.26 1.90 7.05
N VAL A 10 -22.17 1.02 7.50
CA VAL A 10 -22.78 -0.04 6.70
C VAL A 10 -24.24 0.33 6.39
N PRO A 11 -24.68 0.34 5.11
CA PRO A 11 -23.94 -0.09 3.92
C PRO A 11 -23.23 1.05 3.16
N GLU A 12 -23.33 2.30 3.59
CA GLU A 12 -22.91 3.45 2.74
C GLU A 12 -21.41 3.45 2.40
N GLN A 13 -20.54 3.18 3.38
CA GLN A 13 -19.08 3.20 3.22
C GLN A 13 -18.49 1.80 3.12
N ILE A 14 -19.05 0.85 3.86
CA ILE A 14 -18.65 -0.55 3.87
C ILE A 14 -19.85 -1.38 3.42
N ASN A 15 -19.72 -2.04 2.27
CA ASN A 15 -20.76 -2.88 1.69
C ASN A 15 -20.20 -4.08 0.93
N GLU A 16 -21.08 -5.00 0.57
CA GLU A 16 -20.81 -6.20 -0.22
C GLU A 16 -19.98 -5.88 -1.47
N VAL A 17 -20.37 -4.86 -2.24
CA VAL A 17 -19.70 -4.52 -3.51
C VAL A 17 -18.24 -4.11 -3.27
N THR A 18 -18.00 -3.29 -2.25
CA THR A 18 -16.66 -2.85 -1.86
C THR A 18 -15.81 -4.03 -1.39
N ILE A 19 -16.35 -4.91 -0.54
CA ILE A 19 -15.64 -6.09 -0.06
C ILE A 19 -15.31 -7.06 -1.20
N ARG A 20 -16.25 -7.29 -2.12
CA ARG A 20 -16.05 -8.14 -3.31
C ARG A 20 -14.94 -7.62 -4.21
N ARG A 21 -14.80 -6.30 -4.36
CA ARG A 21 -13.69 -5.70 -5.10
C ARG A 21 -12.34 -6.05 -4.46
N TYR A 22 -12.23 -5.94 -3.13
CA TYR A 22 -11.00 -6.33 -2.42
C TYR A 22 -10.74 -7.84 -2.50
N GLU A 23 -11.79 -8.67 -2.40
CA GLU A 23 -11.68 -10.12 -2.56
C GLU A 23 -11.02 -10.47 -3.91
N MET A 24 -11.50 -9.86 -5.00
CA MET A 24 -10.94 -10.08 -6.34
C MET A 24 -9.48 -9.63 -6.46
N LEU A 25 -9.10 -8.51 -5.82
CA LEU A 25 -7.70 -8.05 -5.83
C LEU A 25 -6.77 -9.05 -5.14
N ILE A 26 -7.18 -9.57 -3.98
CA ILE A 26 -6.38 -10.55 -3.23
C ILE A 26 -6.29 -11.88 -3.97
N HIS A 27 -7.40 -12.32 -4.58
CA HIS A 27 -7.41 -13.51 -5.43
C HIS A 27 -6.42 -13.40 -6.59
N ASN A 28 -6.39 -12.24 -7.27
CA ASN A 28 -5.47 -12.00 -8.38
C ASN A 28 -4.00 -11.99 -7.91
N ILE A 29 -3.72 -11.39 -6.74
CA ILE A 29 -2.38 -11.42 -6.14
C ILE A 29 -1.97 -12.86 -5.84
N GLN A 30 -2.84 -13.64 -5.20
CA GLN A 30 -2.54 -15.04 -4.88
C GLN A 30 -2.31 -15.86 -6.14
N SER A 31 -3.15 -15.71 -7.16
CA SER A 31 -3.01 -16.42 -8.44
C SER A 31 -1.69 -16.09 -9.15
N SER A 32 -1.30 -14.81 -9.16
CA SER A 32 0.00 -14.38 -9.70
C SER A 32 1.16 -14.99 -8.91
N PHE A 33 1.08 -14.95 -7.59
CA PHE A 33 2.10 -15.52 -6.71
C PHE A 33 2.27 -17.03 -6.92
N ASP A 34 1.17 -17.78 -6.95
CA ASP A 34 1.17 -19.22 -7.19
C ASP A 34 1.73 -19.57 -8.59
N SER A 35 1.47 -18.73 -9.60
CA SER A 35 1.93 -18.96 -10.97
C SER A 35 3.43 -18.69 -11.16
N TYR A 36 3.95 -17.62 -10.56
CA TYR A 36 5.27 -17.09 -10.89
C TYR A 36 6.30 -17.19 -9.76
N VAL A 37 5.89 -17.43 -8.51
CA VAL A 37 6.79 -17.39 -7.33
C VAL A 37 6.91 -18.75 -6.64
N VAL A 38 5.81 -19.49 -6.43
CA VAL A 38 5.81 -20.74 -5.64
C VAL A 38 6.65 -21.86 -6.28
N ASN A 39 6.88 -21.82 -7.60
CA ASN A 39 7.65 -22.84 -8.32
C ASN A 39 9.19 -22.69 -8.18
N THR A 40 9.66 -21.77 -7.34
CA THR A 40 11.09 -21.52 -7.12
C THR A 40 11.66 -22.53 -6.11
N LYS A 41 12.81 -23.15 -6.41
CA LYS A 41 13.32 -24.40 -5.81
C LYS A 41 13.41 -24.41 -4.27
N SER A 42 13.29 -25.62 -3.69
CA SER A 42 13.24 -25.88 -2.25
C SER A 42 14.51 -25.46 -1.48
N SER A 43 14.38 -24.44 -0.65
CA SER A 43 15.33 -24.07 0.41
C SER A 43 14.53 -23.45 1.58
N SER A 44 15.21 -22.99 2.64
CA SER A 44 14.59 -22.19 3.71
C SER A 44 13.85 -20.93 3.22
N GLU A 45 14.17 -20.43 2.02
CA GLU A 45 13.43 -19.35 1.35
C GLU A 45 11.99 -19.76 1.01
N ASN A 46 11.70 -21.05 0.93
CA ASN A 46 10.34 -21.52 0.75
C ASN A 46 9.44 -21.16 1.95
N LEU A 47 9.98 -21.12 3.17
CA LEU A 47 9.17 -20.86 4.36
C LEU A 47 8.61 -19.43 4.39
N ILE A 48 9.41 -18.43 4.01
CA ILE A 48 8.97 -17.02 4.00
C ILE A 48 7.95 -16.78 2.88
N LEU A 49 8.13 -17.46 1.73
CA LEU A 49 7.19 -17.40 0.61
C LEU A 49 5.86 -18.08 0.95
N GLU A 50 5.88 -19.26 1.60
CA GLU A 50 4.66 -19.92 2.09
C GLU A 50 3.95 -19.11 3.17
N GLN A 51 4.71 -18.41 4.04
CA GLN A 51 4.11 -17.46 4.98
C GLN A 51 3.41 -16.31 4.25
N LEU A 52 4.01 -15.74 3.22
CA LEU A 52 3.38 -14.66 2.45
C LEU A 52 2.13 -15.16 1.71
N ARG A 53 2.21 -16.34 1.09
CA ARG A 53 1.07 -17.01 0.47
C ARG A 53 -0.08 -17.25 1.45
N SER A 54 0.25 -17.69 2.66
CA SER A 54 -0.74 -17.90 3.74
C SER A 54 -1.47 -16.60 4.11
N HIS A 55 -0.80 -15.45 4.07
CA HIS A 55 -1.47 -14.16 4.27
C HIS A 55 -2.52 -13.90 3.18
N PHE A 56 -2.21 -14.14 1.90
CA PHE A 56 -3.19 -13.99 0.83
C PHE A 56 -4.40 -14.90 1.03
N SER A 57 -4.17 -16.17 1.35
CA SER A 57 -5.25 -17.13 1.55
C SER A 57 -6.15 -16.81 2.74
N ILE A 58 -5.58 -16.41 3.88
CA ILE A 58 -6.35 -16.01 5.06
C ILE A 58 -7.19 -14.76 4.76
N VAL A 59 -6.58 -13.74 4.16
CA VAL A 59 -7.27 -12.49 3.80
C VAL A 59 -8.39 -12.76 2.81
N PHE A 60 -8.14 -13.59 1.79
CA PHE A 60 -9.15 -13.98 0.80
C PHE A 60 -10.36 -14.65 1.47
N GLN A 61 -10.14 -15.63 2.35
CA GLN A 61 -11.23 -16.31 3.06
C GLN A 61 -11.99 -15.37 4.01
N LEU A 62 -11.29 -14.47 4.72
CA LEU A 62 -11.94 -13.48 5.58
C LEU A 62 -12.79 -12.49 4.78
N LEU A 63 -12.34 -12.07 3.61
CA LEU A 63 -13.12 -11.23 2.70
C LEU A 63 -14.37 -11.96 2.18
N GLN A 64 -14.27 -13.26 1.86
CA GLN A 64 -15.44 -14.06 1.49
C GLN A 64 -16.46 -14.16 2.61
N VAL A 65 -16.01 -14.40 3.85
CA VAL A 65 -16.90 -14.42 5.02
C VAL A 65 -17.55 -13.05 5.21
N THR A 66 -16.76 -11.98 5.18
CA THR A 66 -17.25 -10.60 5.31
C THR A 66 -18.29 -10.27 4.24
N GLY A 67 -18.01 -10.60 2.99
CA GLY A 67 -18.91 -10.37 1.85
C GLY A 67 -20.23 -11.12 2.00
N ARG A 68 -20.20 -12.38 2.46
CA ARG A 68 -21.43 -13.16 2.70
C ARG A 68 -22.27 -12.59 3.85
N LEU A 69 -21.62 -12.14 4.93
CA LEU A 69 -22.32 -11.50 6.06
C LEU A 69 -22.96 -10.17 5.62
N LEU A 70 -22.20 -9.31 4.94
CA LEU A 70 -22.73 -8.04 4.43
C LEU A 70 -23.83 -8.24 3.39
N HIS A 71 -23.67 -9.19 2.46
CA HIS A 71 -24.72 -9.57 1.53
C HIS A 71 -26.01 -9.95 2.26
N PHE A 72 -25.90 -10.83 3.27
CA PHE A 72 -27.06 -11.27 4.02
C PHE A 72 -27.74 -10.10 4.74
N TYR A 73 -26.95 -9.22 5.37
CA TYR A 73 -27.47 -8.02 6.00
C TYR A 73 -28.18 -7.11 4.98
N GLU A 74 -27.48 -6.68 3.93
CA GLU A 74 -27.95 -5.72 2.93
C GLU A 74 -29.19 -6.22 2.16
N ARG A 75 -29.25 -7.51 1.83
CA ARG A 75 -30.33 -8.08 1.03
C ARG A 75 -31.52 -8.58 1.84
N HIS A 76 -31.31 -8.96 3.10
CA HIS A 76 -32.34 -9.68 3.86
C HIS A 76 -32.72 -9.03 5.19
N LEU A 77 -31.82 -8.27 5.83
CA LEU A 77 -32.08 -7.68 7.15
C LEU A 77 -32.23 -6.15 7.10
N HIS A 78 -31.60 -5.48 6.14
CA HIS A 78 -31.63 -4.03 6.02
C HIS A 78 -32.97 -3.54 5.48
N ASP A 79 -33.67 -2.70 6.25
CA ASP A 79 -34.98 -2.17 5.85
C ASP A 79 -34.81 -1.02 4.84
N ILE A 80 -35.01 -1.35 3.57
CA ILE A 80 -35.04 -0.37 2.47
C ILE A 80 -36.46 -0.02 2.02
N GLY A 81 -37.47 -0.26 2.87
CA GLY A 81 -38.86 0.14 2.61
C GLY A 81 -39.66 -0.82 1.73
N PHE A 82 -39.27 -2.10 1.64
CA PHE A 82 -40.02 -3.11 0.89
C PHE A 82 -41.41 -3.40 1.50
N LYS A 83 -42.39 -3.73 0.65
CA LYS A 83 -43.77 -4.05 1.07
C LYS A 83 -44.00 -5.54 1.31
N ASP A 84 -44.91 -5.80 2.25
CA ASP A 84 -45.60 -7.06 2.57
C ASP A 84 -44.72 -8.30 2.77
N VAL A 85 -44.45 -9.09 1.73
CA VAL A 85 -43.79 -10.41 1.88
C VAL A 85 -42.33 -10.28 2.31
N TYR A 86 -41.59 -9.35 1.72
CA TYR A 86 -40.17 -9.14 2.04
C TYR A 86 -39.97 -8.66 3.47
N LYS A 87 -40.85 -7.79 3.95
CA LYS A 87 -40.80 -7.30 5.33
C LYS A 87 -41.07 -8.41 6.34
N ASN A 88 -42.06 -9.27 6.09
CA ASN A 88 -42.37 -10.40 6.97
C ASN A 88 -41.23 -11.42 7.05
N VAL A 89 -40.60 -11.71 5.91
CA VAL A 89 -39.42 -12.58 5.86
C VAL A 89 -38.23 -11.95 6.59
N SER A 90 -37.97 -10.66 6.36
CA SER A 90 -36.89 -9.92 7.03
C SER A 90 -37.06 -9.92 8.55
N ILE A 91 -38.26 -9.61 9.05
CA ILE A 91 -38.58 -9.67 10.50
C ILE A 91 -38.35 -11.07 11.06
N SER A 92 -38.79 -12.10 10.33
CA SER A 92 -38.63 -13.50 10.76
C SER A 92 -37.14 -13.89 10.83
N LEU A 93 -36.33 -13.44 9.87
CA LEU A 93 -34.89 -13.68 9.86
C LEU A 93 -34.17 -12.91 10.98
N SER A 94 -34.52 -11.65 11.21
CA SER A 94 -33.95 -10.84 12.31
C SER A 94 -34.27 -11.40 13.70
N ASN A 95 -35.40 -12.12 13.84
CA ASN A 95 -35.72 -12.83 15.09
C ASN A 95 -34.86 -14.09 15.30
N LEU A 96 -34.32 -14.68 14.23
CA LEU A 96 -33.43 -15.84 14.30
C LEU A 96 -31.97 -15.44 14.46
N LEU A 97 -31.57 -14.33 13.83
CA LEU A 97 -30.21 -13.82 13.80
C LEU A 97 -30.23 -12.31 14.06
N ASP A 98 -29.66 -11.90 15.18
CA ASP A 98 -29.52 -10.49 15.54
C ASP A 98 -28.64 -9.76 14.49
N PRO A 99 -29.19 -8.77 13.76
CA PRO A 99 -28.45 -7.99 12.77
C PRO A 99 -27.22 -7.30 13.35
N ASP A 100 -27.27 -6.84 14.60
CA ASP A 100 -26.16 -6.14 15.25
C ASP A 100 -25.00 -7.09 15.54
N VAL A 101 -25.30 -8.32 15.98
CA VAL A 101 -24.29 -9.36 16.18
C VAL A 101 -23.64 -9.73 14.85
N LEU A 102 -24.43 -9.85 13.79
CA LEU A 102 -23.92 -10.15 12.45
C LEU A 102 -22.98 -9.05 11.95
N LEU A 103 -23.39 -7.79 12.07
CA LEU A 103 -22.58 -6.64 11.69
C LEU A 103 -21.29 -6.55 12.52
N ASP A 104 -21.36 -6.81 13.82
CA ASP A 104 -20.16 -6.88 14.66
C ASP A 104 -19.20 -7.97 14.17
N ARG A 105 -19.69 -9.18 13.85
CA ARG A 105 -18.83 -10.24 13.32
C ARG A 105 -18.25 -9.88 11.95
N ALA A 106 -18.99 -9.21 11.09
CA ALA A 106 -18.48 -8.76 9.79
C ALA A 106 -17.35 -7.73 9.95
N ILE A 107 -17.55 -6.73 10.81
CA ILE A 107 -16.63 -5.59 10.90
C ILE A 107 -15.53 -5.81 11.94
N ASN A 108 -15.90 -6.06 13.20
CA ASN A 108 -14.96 -6.13 14.32
C ASN A 108 -14.18 -7.44 14.38
N PHE A 109 -14.66 -8.49 13.71
CA PHE A 109 -13.90 -9.74 13.57
C PHE A 109 -13.32 -9.86 12.15
N SER A 110 -14.16 -10.13 11.15
CA SER A 110 -13.65 -10.54 9.84
C SER A 110 -12.85 -9.44 9.14
N LEU A 111 -13.38 -8.21 9.07
CA LEU A 111 -12.67 -7.10 8.44
C LEU A 111 -11.46 -6.61 9.26
N PHE A 112 -11.56 -6.64 10.61
CA PHE A 112 -10.41 -6.35 11.48
C PHE A 112 -9.25 -7.32 11.24
N TYR A 113 -9.50 -8.63 11.22
CA TYR A 113 -8.45 -9.61 10.95
C TYR A 113 -7.95 -9.56 9.51
N THR A 114 -8.81 -9.21 8.54
CA THR A 114 -8.41 -8.94 7.16
C THR A 114 -7.34 -7.84 7.13
N TRP A 115 -7.60 -6.70 7.78
CA TRP A 115 -6.63 -5.61 7.89
C TRP A 115 -5.35 -6.04 8.61
N LYS A 116 -5.48 -6.80 9.71
CA LYS A 116 -4.34 -7.26 10.51
C LYS A 116 -3.39 -8.12 9.67
N PHE A 117 -3.91 -9.11 8.94
CA PHE A 117 -3.10 -9.98 8.09
C PHE A 117 -2.61 -9.26 6.82
N LEU A 118 -3.36 -8.34 6.25
CA LEU A 118 -2.84 -7.49 5.16
C LEU A 118 -1.64 -6.66 5.63
N SER A 119 -1.73 -6.09 6.83
CA SER A 119 -0.67 -5.24 7.39
C SER A 119 0.59 -6.05 7.69
N SER A 120 0.47 -7.22 8.31
CA SER A 120 1.63 -8.10 8.54
C SER A 120 2.20 -8.68 7.24
N GLY A 121 1.33 -9.03 6.29
CA GLY A 121 1.72 -9.51 4.96
C GLY A 121 2.52 -8.47 4.18
N LYS A 122 2.19 -7.17 4.31
CA LYS A 122 2.97 -6.09 3.68
C LYS A 122 4.41 -6.06 4.17
N ALA A 123 4.63 -6.17 5.48
CA ALA A 123 5.98 -6.18 6.06
C ALA A 123 6.80 -7.39 5.53
N LEU A 124 6.15 -8.55 5.43
CA LEU A 124 6.77 -9.75 4.87
C LEU A 124 7.11 -9.59 3.39
N ALA A 125 6.20 -9.01 2.60
CA ALA A 125 6.44 -8.73 1.19
C ALA A 125 7.59 -7.74 0.97
N HIS A 126 7.70 -6.69 1.79
CA HIS A 126 8.83 -5.75 1.74
C HIS A 126 10.15 -6.46 2.05
N ARG A 127 10.18 -7.33 3.07
CA ARG A 127 11.37 -8.11 3.40
C ARG A 127 11.79 -9.04 2.25
N ILE A 128 10.85 -9.81 1.69
CA ILE A 128 11.12 -10.70 0.54
C ILE A 128 11.66 -9.89 -0.63
N LEU A 129 11.04 -8.75 -0.95
CA LEU A 129 11.47 -7.88 -2.04
C LEU A 129 12.92 -7.41 -1.83
N ASN A 130 13.23 -6.89 -0.64
CA ASN A 130 14.56 -6.35 -0.35
C ASN A 130 15.65 -7.43 -0.28
N GLU A 131 15.33 -8.64 0.18
CA GLU A 131 16.26 -9.79 0.20
C GLU A 131 16.60 -10.27 -1.23
N ASN A 132 15.73 -9.99 -2.22
CA ASN A 132 15.85 -10.50 -3.58
C ASN A 132 16.06 -9.42 -4.65
N MET A 133 16.08 -8.14 -4.28
CA MET A 133 16.27 -7.05 -5.23
C MET A 133 17.75 -6.90 -5.62
N GLU A 134 17.99 -6.52 -6.86
CA GLU A 134 19.32 -6.08 -7.27
C GLU A 134 19.60 -4.69 -6.67
N THR A 135 20.75 -4.55 -6.01
CA THR A 135 21.16 -3.30 -5.36
C THR A 135 22.35 -2.68 -6.06
N SER A 136 22.36 -1.35 -6.19
CA SER A 136 23.50 -0.59 -6.69
C SER A 136 23.68 0.72 -5.92
N THR A 137 24.60 1.55 -6.38
CA THR A 137 24.84 2.91 -5.86
C THR A 137 25.01 3.86 -7.03
N ILE A 138 24.38 5.03 -6.93
CA ILE A 138 24.59 6.15 -7.85
C ILE A 138 25.00 7.38 -7.06
N GLU A 139 25.80 8.24 -7.68
CA GLU A 139 26.09 9.59 -7.19
C GLU A 139 25.45 10.60 -8.15
N VAL A 140 24.67 11.52 -7.59
CA VAL A 140 23.93 12.52 -8.36
C VAL A 140 23.99 13.88 -7.68
N GLY A 141 23.92 14.95 -8.48
CA GLY A 141 23.85 16.31 -7.95
C GLY A 141 22.55 16.56 -7.19
N ILE A 142 22.59 17.45 -6.20
CA ILE A 142 21.40 17.91 -5.47
C ILE A 142 20.50 18.82 -6.34
N PRO A 143 19.22 19.03 -5.98
CA PRO A 143 18.40 20.04 -6.66
C PRO A 143 19.05 21.42 -6.55
N LYS A 144 19.21 22.11 -7.67
CA LYS A 144 19.80 23.44 -7.74
C LYS A 144 18.91 24.47 -7.08
N ASP A 145 19.54 25.56 -6.63
CA ASP A 145 18.92 26.77 -6.06
C ASP A 145 18.22 26.59 -4.70
N ARG A 146 17.27 25.64 -4.60
CA ARG A 146 16.44 25.42 -3.41
C ARG A 146 16.69 24.11 -2.67
N GLY A 147 17.49 23.20 -3.23
CA GLY A 147 17.81 21.91 -2.60
C GLY A 147 16.59 21.02 -2.38
N PHE A 148 16.73 20.03 -1.50
CA PHE A 148 15.66 19.09 -1.17
C PHE A 148 14.59 19.71 -0.25
N HIS A 149 13.67 20.47 -0.85
CA HIS A 149 12.43 20.92 -0.19
C HIS A 149 11.25 19.98 -0.56
N SER A 150 10.01 20.41 -0.35
CA SER A 150 8.80 19.58 -0.55
C SER A 150 8.72 18.88 -1.91
N ARG A 151 8.95 19.56 -3.04
CA ARG A 151 8.70 18.96 -4.37
C ARG A 151 9.79 17.96 -4.78
N PRO A 152 11.10 18.29 -4.76
CA PRO A 152 12.15 17.33 -5.05
C PRO A 152 12.08 16.10 -4.13
N SER A 153 11.84 16.31 -2.83
CA SER A 153 11.71 15.22 -1.85
C SER A 153 10.51 14.32 -2.14
N LEU A 154 9.37 14.90 -2.52
CA LEU A 154 8.19 14.14 -2.92
C LEU A 154 8.44 13.28 -4.16
N LEU A 155 9.14 13.81 -5.16
CA LEU A 155 9.42 13.07 -6.40
C LEU A 155 10.38 11.90 -6.15
N VAL A 156 11.43 12.10 -5.36
CA VAL A 156 12.31 11.02 -4.92
C VAL A 156 11.51 9.94 -4.17
N ALA A 157 10.73 10.33 -3.16
CA ALA A 157 9.93 9.40 -2.38
C ALA A 157 8.92 8.62 -3.25
N LYS A 158 8.26 9.28 -4.20
CA LYS A 158 7.34 8.62 -5.13
C LYS A 158 8.04 7.58 -6.01
N ILE A 159 9.25 7.85 -6.50
CA ILE A 159 10.02 6.87 -7.28
C ILE A 159 10.31 5.64 -6.43
N VAL A 160 10.86 5.84 -5.22
CA VAL A 160 11.20 4.72 -4.33
C VAL A 160 9.95 3.91 -3.94
N GLN A 161 8.85 4.60 -3.61
CA GLN A 161 7.58 3.96 -3.26
C GLN A 161 6.91 3.23 -4.44
N HIS A 162 7.14 3.68 -5.69
CA HIS A 162 6.61 3.03 -6.88
C HIS A 162 7.17 1.62 -7.05
N TYR A 163 8.48 1.45 -6.85
CA TYR A 163 9.13 0.14 -6.96
C TYR A 163 9.04 -0.69 -5.67
N GLY A 164 8.93 -0.04 -4.52
CA GLY A 164 8.76 -0.65 -3.20
C GLY A 164 10.03 -1.24 -2.59
N GLY A 165 11.12 -1.35 -3.35
CA GLY A 165 12.43 -1.73 -2.86
C GLY A 165 13.08 -0.60 -2.07
N GLU A 166 13.89 -0.95 -1.07
CA GLU A 166 14.55 0.02 -0.23
C GLU A 166 15.59 0.83 -1.02
N VAL A 167 15.59 2.15 -0.79
CA VAL A 167 16.64 3.06 -1.23
C VAL A 167 17.01 3.97 -0.08
N LYS A 168 18.31 4.08 0.18
CA LYS A 168 18.91 4.98 1.16
C LYS A 168 19.61 6.12 0.46
N MET A 169 19.50 7.30 1.05
CA MET A 169 20.24 8.48 0.66
C MET A 169 21.37 8.70 1.66
N HIS A 170 22.60 8.71 1.17
CA HIS A 170 23.81 8.95 1.95
C HIS A 170 24.27 10.39 1.74
N VAL A 171 24.41 11.11 2.86
CA VAL A 171 24.97 12.47 2.90
C VAL A 171 26.13 12.45 3.89
N ASN A 172 27.35 12.41 3.36
CA ASN A 172 28.56 12.17 4.14
C ASN A 172 28.43 10.88 4.98
N ASN A 173 28.38 10.99 6.31
CA ASN A 173 28.28 9.84 7.21
C ASN A 173 26.83 9.49 7.63
N ASP A 174 25.84 10.30 7.24
CA ASP A 174 24.45 10.10 7.64
C ASP A 174 23.63 9.43 6.53
N ILE A 175 22.67 8.61 6.96
CA ILE A 175 21.84 7.79 6.09
C ILE A 175 20.37 8.16 6.33
N PHE A 176 19.65 8.41 5.23
CA PHE A 176 18.25 8.83 5.24
C PHE A 176 17.40 7.86 4.40
N ASP A 177 16.15 7.62 4.81
CA ASP A 177 15.22 6.81 4.02
C ASP A 177 14.70 7.59 2.80
N ALA A 178 15.08 7.19 1.59
CA ALA A 178 14.67 7.88 0.37
C ALA A 178 13.19 7.63 0.00
N SER A 179 12.47 6.79 0.75
CA SER A 179 11.01 6.67 0.64
C SER A 179 10.25 7.66 1.54
N SER A 180 10.95 8.33 2.47
CA SER A 180 10.39 9.29 3.43
C SER A 180 10.66 10.73 2.98
N VAL A 181 9.60 11.46 2.67
CA VAL A 181 9.69 12.90 2.32
C VAL A 181 10.34 13.69 3.46
N LEU A 182 10.03 13.34 4.72
CA LEU A 182 10.57 14.03 5.89
C LEU A 182 12.07 13.78 6.07
N ASP A 183 12.52 12.55 5.85
CA ASP A 183 13.95 12.20 5.94
C ASP A 183 14.75 12.94 4.87
N ILE A 184 14.24 13.00 3.64
CA ILE A 184 14.92 13.71 2.55
C ILE A 184 14.95 15.23 2.81
N GLN A 185 13.88 15.80 3.34
CA GLN A 185 13.87 17.22 3.74
C GLN A 185 14.87 17.51 4.87
N TRP A 186 14.99 16.58 5.83
CA TRP A 186 16.00 16.69 6.88
C TRP A 186 17.42 16.61 6.29
N ALA A 187 17.65 15.66 5.37
CA ALA A 187 18.90 15.57 4.62
C ALA A 187 19.20 16.89 3.89
N GLY A 188 18.18 17.54 3.29
CA GLY A 188 18.31 18.85 2.65
C GLY A 188 18.86 19.96 3.57
N GLY A 189 18.44 19.99 4.83
CA GLY A 189 18.98 20.91 5.83
C GLY A 189 20.46 20.66 6.13
N LYS A 190 20.86 19.38 6.20
CA LYS A 190 22.25 18.97 6.42
C LYS A 190 23.14 19.28 5.22
N ILE A 191 22.70 18.93 4.01
CA ILE A 191 23.36 19.22 2.74
C ILE A 191 23.72 20.71 2.64
N LYS A 192 22.76 21.58 2.98
CA LYS A 192 22.96 23.03 2.95
C LYS A 192 24.00 23.48 3.98
N LYS A 193 24.00 22.89 5.18
CA LYS A 193 24.94 23.24 6.26
C LYS A 193 26.37 22.78 5.94
N GLU A 194 26.50 21.64 5.28
CA GLU A 194 27.79 20.98 4.98
C GLU A 194 28.29 21.27 3.56
N GLU A 195 27.62 22.18 2.83
CA GLU A 195 27.96 22.61 1.46
C GLU A 195 28.17 21.43 0.49
N VAL A 196 27.31 20.41 0.61
CA VAL A 196 27.36 19.20 -0.20
C VAL A 196 26.71 19.45 -1.56
N GLU A 197 27.42 19.16 -2.65
CA GLU A 197 26.90 19.33 -4.02
C GLU A 197 26.32 18.04 -4.63
N ASN A 198 26.81 16.88 -4.17
CA ASN A 198 26.40 15.56 -4.66
C ASN A 198 26.03 14.64 -3.49
N VAL A 199 25.04 13.78 -3.72
CA VAL A 199 24.57 12.79 -2.75
C VAL A 199 24.60 11.42 -3.38
N GLN A 200 24.77 10.40 -2.55
CA GLN A 200 24.75 9.02 -3.01
C GLN A 200 23.40 8.39 -2.67
N PHE A 201 22.80 7.69 -3.64
CA PHE A 201 21.65 6.83 -3.41
C PHE A 201 22.08 5.37 -3.57
N MET A 202 21.70 4.52 -2.60
CA MET A 202 22.03 3.10 -2.57
C MET A 202 20.77 2.28 -2.34
N GLY A 203 20.55 1.23 -3.13
CA GLY A 203 19.36 0.37 -3.02
C GLY A 203 18.87 -0.16 -4.35
N ASP A 204 17.55 -0.33 -4.50
CA ASP A 204 16.87 -0.90 -5.67
C ASP A 204 17.32 -0.24 -6.99
N VAL A 205 17.98 -1.01 -7.87
CA VAL A 205 18.48 -0.54 -9.17
C VAL A 205 17.41 0.13 -10.02
N ARG A 206 16.16 -0.35 -9.95
CA ARG A 206 15.05 0.20 -10.76
C ARG A 206 14.75 1.63 -10.34
N ALA A 207 14.65 1.87 -9.03
CA ALA A 207 14.46 3.20 -8.47
C ALA A 207 15.67 4.10 -8.73
N LEU A 208 16.90 3.57 -8.60
CA LEU A 208 18.12 4.32 -8.87
C LEU A 208 18.21 4.81 -10.33
N ASN A 209 17.80 3.99 -11.30
CA ASN A 209 17.77 4.39 -12.71
C ASN A 209 16.85 5.59 -12.93
N ASP A 210 15.67 5.58 -12.32
CA ASP A 210 14.71 6.68 -12.41
C ASP A 210 15.16 7.93 -11.63
N LEU A 211 15.81 7.75 -10.48
CA LEU A 211 16.42 8.85 -9.72
C LEU A 211 17.53 9.55 -10.52
N LYS A 212 18.30 8.80 -11.31
CA LYS A 212 19.32 9.37 -12.20
C LYS A 212 18.69 10.25 -13.29
N ILE A 213 17.57 9.82 -13.86
CA ILE A 213 16.79 10.62 -14.82
C ILE A 213 16.24 11.88 -14.14
N LEU A 214 15.64 11.73 -12.96
CA LEU A 214 15.07 12.83 -12.19
C LEU A 214 16.13 13.89 -11.84
N ALA A 215 17.32 13.47 -11.41
CA ALA A 215 18.44 14.37 -11.13
C ALA A 215 18.91 15.11 -12.40
N GLY A 216 18.91 14.43 -13.56
CA GLY A 216 19.24 15.03 -14.85
C GLY A 216 18.32 16.17 -15.29
N VAL A 217 17.09 16.22 -14.77
CA VAL A 217 16.12 17.30 -14.99
C VAL A 217 15.90 18.18 -13.75
N ASN A 218 16.92 18.32 -12.92
CA ASN A 218 16.91 19.15 -11.72
C ASN A 218 15.71 18.85 -10.80
N TYR A 219 15.39 17.56 -10.65
CA TYR A 219 14.30 17.08 -9.81
C TYR A 219 12.94 17.69 -10.16
N GLY A 220 12.72 17.96 -11.46
CA GLY A 220 11.45 18.46 -11.95
C GLY A 220 11.18 19.92 -11.60
N GLU A 221 12.22 20.73 -11.42
CA GLU A 221 12.16 22.18 -11.19
C GLU A 221 13.08 22.99 -12.10
N ASP A 222 12.61 24.18 -12.50
CA ASP A 222 13.47 25.22 -13.08
C ASP A 222 14.23 26.02 -12.01
N HIS A 223 15.08 26.95 -12.43
CA HIS A 223 15.87 27.81 -11.53
C HIS A 223 15.04 28.73 -10.62
N MET A 224 13.75 28.92 -10.94
CA MET A 224 12.82 29.70 -10.13
C MET A 224 12.04 28.82 -9.14
N GLY A 225 12.30 27.50 -9.12
CA GLY A 225 11.58 26.52 -8.31
C GLY A 225 10.18 26.21 -8.84
N LYS A 226 9.91 26.49 -10.12
CA LYS A 226 8.63 26.14 -10.76
C LYS A 226 8.76 24.74 -11.35
N GLY A 227 7.68 23.96 -11.21
CA GLY A 227 7.61 22.63 -11.77
C GLY A 227 7.77 22.62 -13.29
N ILE A 228 8.62 21.75 -13.80
CA ILE A 228 8.76 21.47 -15.24
C ILE A 228 8.12 20.13 -15.60
N PRO A 229 7.72 19.93 -16.87
CA PRO A 229 7.31 18.62 -17.36
C PRO A 229 8.40 17.57 -17.14
N LEU A 230 8.01 16.41 -16.64
CA LEU A 230 8.94 15.30 -16.43
C LEU A 230 9.18 14.52 -17.74
N PRO A 231 10.36 13.89 -17.90
CA PRO A 231 10.61 12.93 -18.96
C PRO A 231 9.54 11.83 -19.00
N LYS A 232 9.32 11.23 -20.18
CA LYS A 232 8.26 10.25 -20.42
C LYS A 232 8.43 9.02 -19.51
N GLU A 233 9.66 8.65 -19.23
CA GLU A 233 10.08 7.58 -18.32
C GLU A 233 9.50 7.79 -16.91
N LEU A 234 9.38 9.04 -16.47
CA LEU A 234 8.86 9.43 -15.15
C LEU A 234 7.40 9.92 -15.19
N SER A 235 6.67 9.62 -16.27
CA SER A 235 5.28 10.08 -16.45
C SER A 235 4.32 9.60 -15.35
N TYR A 236 4.63 8.48 -14.71
CA TYR A 236 3.85 7.93 -13.59
C TYR A 236 3.92 8.78 -12.31
N LEU A 237 4.80 9.79 -12.25
CA LEU A 237 4.91 10.71 -11.12
C LEU A 237 3.94 11.91 -11.20
N SER A 238 3.35 12.14 -12.38
CA SER A 238 2.49 13.29 -12.72
C SER A 238 1.12 13.21 -12.05
#